data_AF-A0A4Q3EU19-F1
#
_entry.id   AF-A0A4Q3EU19-F1
#
_cell.length_a   1.000
_cell.length_b   1.000
_cell.length_c   1.000
_cell.angle_alpha   90.00
_cell.angle_beta   90.00
_cell.angle_gamma   90.00
#
_symmetry.space_group_name_H-M   'P 1'
#
loop_
_entity.id
_entity.type
_entity.pdbx_description
1 polymer ?
#
loop_
_entity_poly.entity_id
_entity_poly.type
_entity_poly.pdbx_seq_one_letter_code
_entity_poly.pdbx_strand_id
1 'polypeptide(L)'
;MQPGKEILDELRGLSSYLATVNRVVPFTVPDGYFDRIPAAMLQGVLAADSDMDITLSAARTNPYQVPQGYFDALSDSVLSLVLEEKELSFLPKASIIAVPEGYFDTLPQRMLAAAKAEEKPATKVIPLGNTLWKNLRWAAAAGLIAGIGFGGYRMMRPNVATHVTATASVEQRLAQMPDATINHYIQQNIDDFDGDMIASVVVKNETKTPVTKDQLTNKEIIDYLDETGWETSL
;
A
#
# COMPACT_ATOMS: atom_id res chain seq x y z
N MET A 1 9.17 -9.28 24.23
CA MET A 1 8.71 -9.81 22.93
C MET A 1 8.82 -8.68 21.92
N GLN A 2 9.42 -8.90 20.74
CA GLN A 2 9.56 -7.85 19.72
C GLN A 2 8.40 -8.01 18.72
N PRO A 3 7.38 -7.13 18.73
CA PRO A 3 6.14 -7.31 17.95
C PRO A 3 6.38 -7.36 16.44
N GLY A 4 7.49 -6.78 15.94
CA GLY A 4 7.82 -6.83 14.52
C GLY A 4 8.33 -8.19 14.02
N LYS A 5 8.84 -9.07 14.89
CA LYS A 5 9.36 -10.38 14.47
C LYS A 5 8.23 -11.39 14.20
N GLU A 6 7.22 -11.39 15.06
CA GLU A 6 6.05 -12.26 14.96
C GLU A 6 5.26 -12.01 13.65
N ILE A 7 5.01 -10.74 13.33
CA ILE A 7 4.33 -10.34 12.09
C ILE A 7 5.10 -10.80 10.85
N LEU A 8 6.44 -10.70 10.84
CA LEU A 8 7.24 -11.16 9.71
C LEU A 8 7.24 -12.69 9.58
N ASP A 9 7.17 -13.42 10.69
CA ASP A 9 7.10 -14.88 10.69
C ASP A 9 5.73 -15.37 10.21
N GLU A 10 4.64 -14.70 10.61
CA GLU A 10 3.28 -14.95 10.09
C GLU A 10 3.18 -14.67 8.58
N LEU A 11 3.69 -13.53 8.12
CA LEU A 11 3.67 -13.18 6.69
C LEU A 11 4.50 -14.15 5.86
N ARG A 12 5.62 -14.68 6.39
CA ARG A 12 6.38 -15.75 5.73
C ARG A 12 5.60 -17.07 5.69
N GLY A 13 4.88 -17.40 6.77
CA GLY A 13 4.00 -18.58 6.82
C GLY A 13 2.86 -18.52 5.79
N LEU A 14 2.37 -17.31 5.50
CA LEU A 14 1.37 -17.03 4.47
C LEU A 14 1.96 -16.86 3.07
N SER A 15 3.27 -17.08 2.89
CA SER A 15 3.99 -16.85 1.63
C SER A 15 3.75 -15.45 1.03
N SER A 16 3.53 -14.45 1.89
CA SER A 16 3.19 -13.11 1.45
C SER A 16 4.44 -12.39 0.96
N TYR A 17 4.34 -11.75 -0.21
CA TYR A 17 5.40 -10.89 -0.75
C TYR A 17 5.78 -9.76 0.22
N LEU A 18 4.85 -9.35 1.10
CA LEU A 18 5.06 -8.34 2.13
C LEU A 18 6.12 -8.72 3.17
N ALA A 19 6.48 -10.00 3.30
CA ALA A 19 7.57 -10.44 4.18
C ALA A 19 8.97 -10.07 3.67
N THR A 20 9.10 -9.79 2.37
CA THR A 20 10.37 -9.49 1.69
C THR A 20 10.53 -8.00 1.41
N VAL A 21 9.42 -7.24 1.38
CA VAL A 21 9.42 -5.79 1.13
C VAL A 21 9.85 -5.05 2.39
N ASN A 22 10.77 -4.09 2.25
CA ASN A 22 11.17 -3.22 3.35
C ASN A 22 9.99 -2.32 3.75
N ARG A 23 9.67 -2.25 5.04
CA ARG A 23 8.58 -1.41 5.56
C ARG A 23 8.98 0.05 5.51
N VAL A 24 8.86 0.65 4.33
CA VAL A 24 8.98 2.09 4.12
C VAL A 24 7.57 2.64 4.09
N VAL A 25 7.27 3.63 4.93
CA VAL A 25 6.04 4.41 4.84
C VAL A 25 6.32 5.58 3.87
N PRO A 26 5.87 5.51 2.61
CA PRO A 26 6.22 6.52 1.60
C PRO A 26 5.50 7.85 1.83
N PHE A 27 4.48 7.86 2.68
CA PHE A 27 3.68 9.05 2.99
C PHE A 27 3.91 9.45 4.45
N THR A 28 4.43 10.66 4.63
CA THR A 28 4.48 11.33 5.92
C THR A 28 3.59 12.56 5.87
N VAL A 29 2.88 12.83 6.95
CA VAL A 29 2.17 14.10 7.07
C VAL A 29 3.17 15.21 7.39
N PRO A 30 2.96 16.44 6.89
CA PRO A 30 3.75 17.59 7.30
C PRO A 30 3.63 17.85 8.80
N ASP A 31 4.68 18.42 9.39
CA ASP A 31 4.67 18.84 10.79
C ASP A 31 3.49 19.80 11.07
N GLY A 32 2.73 19.51 12.12
CA GLY A 32 1.56 20.28 12.52
C GLY A 32 0.29 20.05 11.69
N TYR A 33 0.25 19.02 10.82
CA TYR A 33 -0.98 18.64 10.09
C TYR A 33 -2.17 18.43 11.04
N PHE A 34 -1.99 17.60 12.06
CA PHE A 34 -3.05 17.29 13.03
C PHE A 34 -3.38 18.45 13.98
N ASP A 35 -2.43 19.36 14.22
CA ASP A 35 -2.66 20.54 15.06
C ASP A 35 -3.56 21.57 14.38
N ARG A 36 -3.56 21.58 13.03
CA ARG A 36 -4.37 22.51 12.22
C ARG A 36 -5.78 22.00 11.92
N ILE A 37 -6.02 20.69 12.02
CA ILE A 37 -7.34 20.09 11.73
C ILE A 37 -8.46 20.68 12.61
N PRO A 38 -8.31 20.81 13.94
CA PRO A 38 -9.38 21.34 14.78
C PRO A 38 -9.80 22.76 14.37
N ALA A 39 -8.81 23.62 14.08
CA ALA A 39 -9.07 24.99 13.63
C ALA A 39 -9.67 25.03 12.22
N ALA A 40 -9.16 24.21 11.30
CA ALA A 40 -9.69 24.12 9.93
C ALA A 40 -11.13 23.58 9.89
N MET A 41 -11.46 22.59 10.72
CA MET A 41 -12.82 22.07 10.85
C MET A 41 -13.76 23.10 11.46
N LEU A 42 -13.35 23.79 12.53
CA LEU A 42 -14.13 24.86 13.14
C LEU A 42 -14.39 25.99 12.13
N GLN A 43 -13.36 26.38 11.36
CA GLN A 43 -13.50 27.40 10.32
C GLN A 43 -14.40 26.94 9.17
N GLY A 44 -14.35 25.67 8.78
CA GLY A 44 -15.29 25.09 7.81
C GLY A 44 -16.74 25.11 8.29
N VAL A 45 -17.00 24.81 9.56
CA VAL A 45 -18.34 24.88 10.16
C VAL A 45 -18.83 26.34 10.24
N LEU A 46 -17.97 27.27 10.65
CA LEU A 46 -18.30 28.70 10.74
C LEU A 46 -18.47 29.37 9.36
N ALA A 47 -17.78 28.87 8.33
CA ALA A 47 -17.94 29.34 6.95
C ALA A 47 -19.18 28.72 6.28
N ALA A 48 -19.56 27.50 6.65
CA ALA A 48 -20.76 26.82 6.18
C ALA A 48 -22.06 27.48 6.70
N ASP A 49 -22.01 28.26 7.78
CA ASP A 49 -23.13 29.04 8.31
C ASP A 49 -23.67 30.13 7.34
N SER A 50 -23.02 30.35 6.19
CA SER A 50 -23.53 31.27 5.17
C SER A 50 -24.53 30.64 4.19
N ASP A 51 -24.55 29.30 4.01
CA ASP A 51 -25.48 28.62 3.08
C ASP A 51 -25.86 27.18 3.50
N MET A 52 -25.37 26.67 4.62
CA MET A 52 -25.65 25.32 5.10
C MET A 52 -25.93 25.38 6.61
N ASP A 53 -27.22 25.32 6.96
CA ASP A 53 -27.72 25.21 8.34
C ASP A 53 -27.29 23.86 8.93
N ILE A 54 -26.03 23.78 9.37
CA ILE A 54 -25.52 22.73 10.25
C ILE A 54 -25.60 23.26 11.69
N THR A 55 -26.78 23.75 12.09
CA THR A 55 -27.06 23.87 13.51
C THR A 55 -27.49 22.50 14.03
N LEU A 56 -26.66 21.88 14.86
CA LEU A 56 -27.04 20.71 15.69
C LEU A 56 -28.28 20.97 16.59
N SER A 57 -28.82 22.20 16.60
CA SER A 57 -30.11 22.53 17.23
C SER A 57 -31.33 22.33 16.34
N ALA A 58 -31.19 22.24 15.01
CA ALA A 58 -32.26 21.81 14.10
C ALA A 58 -32.48 20.28 14.11
N ALA A 59 -31.57 19.52 14.71
CA ALA A 59 -31.56 18.06 14.74
C ALA A 59 -32.53 17.39 15.74
N ARG A 60 -33.60 18.07 16.20
CA ARG A 60 -34.70 17.38 16.92
C ARG A 60 -35.74 16.76 16.01
N THR A 61 -35.74 17.12 14.73
CA THR A 61 -36.61 16.51 13.72
C THR A 61 -35.74 15.98 12.61
N ASN A 62 -35.70 14.65 12.47
CA ASN A 62 -35.02 14.00 11.36
C ASN A 62 -35.57 14.53 10.03
N PRO A 63 -34.74 15.14 9.15
CA PRO A 63 -35.18 15.64 7.85
C PRO A 63 -35.58 14.51 6.88
N TYR A 64 -35.21 13.27 7.20
CA TYR A 64 -35.60 12.07 6.47
C TYR A 64 -36.79 11.41 7.18
N GLN A 65 -38.00 11.75 6.76
CA GLN A 65 -39.22 11.06 7.16
C GLN A 65 -39.76 10.28 5.96
N VAL A 66 -40.16 9.02 6.20
CA VAL A 66 -40.85 8.23 5.18
C VAL A 66 -42.25 8.78 4.98
N PRO A 67 -42.81 8.71 3.75
CA PRO A 67 -44.20 9.06 3.51
C PRO A 67 -45.15 8.28 4.43
N GLN A 68 -46.25 8.92 4.83
CA GLN A 68 -47.30 8.27 5.60
C GLN A 68 -47.82 7.04 4.85
N GLY A 69 -47.84 5.87 5.51
CA GLY A 69 -48.30 4.61 4.92
C GLY A 69 -47.24 3.84 4.12
N TYR A 70 -45.96 4.28 4.10
CA TYR A 70 -44.88 3.57 3.41
C TYR A 70 -44.77 2.10 3.86
N PHE A 71 -44.75 1.85 5.17
CA PHE A 71 -44.61 0.49 5.70
C PHE A 71 -45.88 -0.36 5.56
N ASP A 72 -47.06 0.29 5.48
CA ASP A 72 -48.33 -0.40 5.24
C ASP A 72 -48.37 -0.95 3.79
N ALA A 73 -47.95 -0.14 2.82
CA ALA A 73 -47.89 -0.52 1.41
C ALA A 73 -46.65 -1.37 1.05
N LEU A 74 -45.59 -1.33 1.86
CA LEU A 74 -44.36 -2.09 1.62
C LEU A 74 -44.61 -3.60 1.63
N SER A 75 -45.41 -4.08 2.58
CA SER A 75 -45.69 -5.51 2.70
C SER A 75 -46.39 -6.05 1.45
N ASP A 76 -47.39 -5.33 0.97
CA ASP A 76 -48.12 -5.70 -0.25
C ASP A 76 -47.24 -5.58 -1.49
N SER A 77 -46.38 -4.56 -1.56
CA SER A 77 -45.44 -4.34 -2.68
C SER A 77 -44.35 -5.42 -2.75
N VAL A 78 -43.85 -5.87 -1.60
CA VAL A 78 -42.87 -6.97 -1.55
C VAL A 78 -43.53 -8.30 -1.91
N LEU A 79 -44.74 -8.56 -1.42
CA LEU A 79 -45.47 -9.77 -1.77
C LEU A 79 -45.89 -9.79 -3.24
N SER A 80 -46.30 -8.66 -3.81
CA SER A 80 -46.60 -8.57 -5.24
C SER A 80 -45.34 -8.82 -6.07
N LEU A 81 -44.19 -8.27 -5.68
CA LEU A 81 -42.92 -8.50 -6.37
C LEU A 81 -42.52 -9.99 -6.34
N VAL A 82 -42.63 -10.65 -5.19
CA VAL A 82 -42.31 -12.08 -5.03
C VAL A 82 -43.29 -12.99 -5.80
N LEU A 83 -44.56 -12.58 -5.92
CA LEU A 83 -45.58 -13.33 -6.66
C LEU A 83 -45.54 -13.06 -8.18
N GLU A 84 -45.14 -11.85 -8.58
CA GLU A 84 -44.95 -11.42 -9.96
C GLU A 84 -43.62 -11.93 -10.54
N GLU A 85 -42.61 -12.19 -9.69
CA GLU A 85 -41.41 -12.98 -9.98
C GLU A 85 -41.73 -14.48 -10.18
N LYS A 86 -42.64 -14.76 -11.12
CA LYS A 86 -42.71 -16.03 -11.87
C LYS A 86 -41.40 -16.30 -12.63
N GLU A 87 -40.54 -15.30 -12.70
CA GLU A 87 -39.18 -15.29 -13.19
C GLU A 87 -38.19 -16.09 -12.28
N LEU A 88 -38.51 -16.42 -11.03
CA LEU A 88 -37.68 -17.36 -10.25
C LEU A 88 -37.66 -18.80 -10.82
N SER A 89 -38.45 -19.08 -11.85
CA SER A 89 -38.50 -20.37 -12.56
C SER A 89 -37.22 -20.74 -13.31
N PHE A 90 -36.37 -19.76 -13.66
CA PHE A 90 -35.09 -20.01 -14.34
C PHE A 90 -33.90 -20.09 -13.40
N LEU A 91 -34.07 -19.75 -12.13
CA LEU A 91 -33.08 -20.11 -11.13
C LEU A 91 -33.19 -21.62 -10.88
N PRO A 92 -32.10 -22.39 -11.08
CA PRO A 92 -32.14 -23.81 -10.80
C PRO A 92 -32.51 -23.99 -9.33
N LYS A 93 -33.69 -24.59 -9.09
CA LYS A 93 -34.16 -24.98 -7.75
C LYS A 93 -33.23 -26.01 -7.06
N ALA A 94 -32.19 -26.43 -7.76
CA ALA A 94 -31.12 -27.23 -7.21
C ALA A 94 -30.28 -26.36 -6.27
N SER A 95 -30.34 -26.70 -4.99
CA SER A 95 -29.34 -26.31 -4.01
C SER A 95 -27.94 -26.63 -4.57
N ILE A 96 -27.23 -25.62 -5.07
CA ILE A 96 -25.82 -25.73 -5.50
C ILE A 96 -24.94 -26.20 -4.32
N ILE A 97 -25.43 -26.04 -3.10
CA ILE A 97 -24.86 -26.57 -1.87
C ILE A 97 -25.69 -27.78 -1.44
N ALA A 98 -25.48 -28.92 -2.10
CA ALA A 98 -26.01 -30.21 -1.67
C ALA A 98 -25.01 -30.86 -0.71
N VAL A 99 -25.45 -31.16 0.50
CA VAL A 99 -24.64 -31.89 1.48
C VAL A 99 -24.66 -33.38 1.11
N PRO A 100 -23.55 -34.12 1.25
CA PRO A 100 -23.53 -35.57 1.02
C PRO A 100 -24.60 -36.30 1.84
N GLU A 101 -25.20 -37.34 1.25
CA GLU A 101 -26.16 -38.21 1.94
C GLU A 101 -25.54 -38.76 3.24
N GLY A 102 -26.26 -38.66 4.35
CA GLY A 102 -25.79 -39.12 5.66
C GLY A 102 -24.78 -38.23 6.39
N TYR A 103 -24.47 -37.02 5.89
CA TYR A 103 -23.59 -36.07 6.59
C TYR A 103 -24.08 -35.76 8.00
N PHE A 104 -25.36 -35.44 8.16
CA PHE A 104 -25.94 -35.10 9.46
C PHE A 104 -26.14 -36.32 10.35
N ASP A 105 -26.22 -37.53 9.80
CA ASP A 105 -26.32 -38.77 10.59
C ASP A 105 -24.98 -39.12 11.27
N THR A 106 -23.86 -38.85 10.58
CA THR A 106 -22.51 -39.15 11.10
C THR A 106 -21.89 -38.00 11.89
N LEU A 107 -22.38 -36.77 11.73
CA LEU A 107 -21.84 -35.58 12.38
C LEU A 107 -21.82 -35.66 13.92
N PRO A 108 -22.89 -36.09 14.63
CA PRO A 108 -22.89 -36.17 16.10
C PRO A 108 -21.83 -37.14 16.62
N GLN A 109 -21.63 -38.26 15.93
CA GLN A 109 -20.65 -39.28 16.28
C GLN A 109 -19.22 -38.78 16.05
N ARG A 110 -18.98 -38.03 14.97
CA ARG A 110 -17.69 -37.39 14.69
C ARG A 110 -17.35 -36.31 15.69
N MET A 111 -18.31 -35.50 16.12
CA MET A 111 -18.13 -34.49 17.17
C MET A 111 -17.81 -35.12 18.52
N LEU A 112 -18.52 -36.19 18.92
CA LEU A 112 -18.22 -36.93 20.15
C LEU A 112 -16.86 -37.63 20.12
N ALA A 113 -16.47 -38.18 18.97
CA ALA A 113 -15.16 -38.80 18.80
C ALA A 113 -14.01 -37.76 18.87
N ALA A 114 -14.21 -36.58 18.27
CA ALA A 114 -13.25 -35.47 18.33
C ALA A 114 -13.09 -34.94 19.77
N ALA A 115 -14.19 -34.70 20.47
CA ALA A 115 -14.16 -34.26 21.87
C ALA A 115 -13.48 -35.27 22.81
N LYS A 116 -13.67 -36.58 22.57
CA LYS A 116 -12.99 -37.64 23.35
C LYS A 116 -11.52 -37.83 22.98
N ALA A 117 -11.12 -37.45 21.78
CA ALA A 117 -9.72 -37.56 21.33
C ALA A 117 -8.81 -36.48 21.94
N GLU A 118 -9.38 -35.34 22.36
CA GLU A 118 -8.65 -34.27 23.05
C GLU A 118 -8.33 -34.58 24.53
N GLU A 119 -8.91 -35.63 25.12
CA GLU A 119 -8.70 -36.02 26.53
C GLU A 119 -7.65 -37.12 26.77
N LYS A 120 -6.60 -37.24 25.93
CA LYS A 120 -5.47 -38.16 26.25
C LYS A 120 -4.29 -37.45 26.93
N PRO A 121 -3.63 -38.13 27.88
CA PRO A 121 -3.17 -37.54 29.14
C PRO A 121 -1.86 -36.78 29.03
N ALA A 122 -1.77 -35.75 29.88
CA ALA A 122 -0.58 -35.05 30.37
C ALA A 122 0.75 -35.58 29.81
N THR A 123 1.26 -34.88 28.79
CA THR A 123 2.64 -34.99 28.34
C THR A 123 3.57 -34.90 29.55
N LYS A 124 4.47 -35.87 29.72
CA LYS A 124 5.42 -35.87 30.84
C LYS A 124 6.32 -34.65 30.74
N VAL A 125 6.01 -33.64 31.54
CA VAL A 125 6.80 -32.42 31.69
C VAL A 125 8.15 -32.82 32.27
N ILE A 126 9.20 -32.72 31.46
CA ILE A 126 10.57 -32.77 31.95
C ILE A 126 10.89 -31.33 32.38
N PRO A 127 11.08 -31.02 33.67
CA PRO A 127 11.50 -29.69 34.05
C PRO A 127 12.90 -29.45 33.47
N LEU A 128 13.03 -28.46 32.59
CA LEU A 128 14.32 -27.95 32.12
C LEU A 128 15.00 -27.22 33.30
N GLY A 129 15.50 -27.99 34.26
CA GLY A 129 16.31 -27.48 35.37
C GLY A 129 17.65 -26.95 34.85
N ASN A 130 18.23 -25.99 35.59
CA ASN A 130 19.43 -25.16 35.35
C ASN A 130 20.72 -25.82 34.81
N THR A 131 20.71 -27.09 34.39
CA THR A 131 21.85 -27.84 33.85
C THR A 131 22.31 -27.31 32.49
N LEU A 132 21.39 -26.89 31.61
CA LEU A 132 21.74 -26.30 30.31
C LEU A 132 22.45 -24.95 30.45
N TRP A 133 22.09 -24.15 31.46
CA TRP A 133 22.68 -22.83 31.71
C TRP A 133 24.12 -22.91 32.24
N LYS A 134 24.47 -23.97 32.98
CA LYS A 134 25.84 -24.17 33.48
C LYS A 134 26.81 -24.51 32.33
N ASN A 135 26.37 -25.31 31.37
CA ASN A 135 27.19 -25.70 30.21
C ASN A 135 27.30 -24.57 29.17
N LEU A 136 26.28 -23.71 29.07
CA LEU A 136 26.28 -22.56 28.16
C LEU A 136 27.36 -21.52 28.50
N ARG A 137 27.72 -21.37 29.79
CA ARG A 137 28.78 -20.45 30.23
C ARG A 137 30.17 -20.86 29.71
N TRP A 138 30.45 -22.16 29.67
CA TRP A 138 31.72 -22.68 29.13
C TRP A 138 31.75 -22.63 27.60
N ALA A 139 30.61 -22.89 26.94
CA ALA A 139 30.50 -22.78 25.48
C ALA A 139 30.68 -21.32 24.99
N ALA A 140 30.12 -20.34 25.72
CA ALA A 140 30.30 -18.92 25.40
C ALA A 140 31.78 -18.49 25.49
N ALA A 141 32.52 -18.97 26.50
CA ALA A 141 33.95 -18.67 26.65
C ALA A 141 34.79 -19.27 25.50
N ALA A 142 34.51 -20.53 25.11
CA ALA A 142 35.17 -21.16 23.96
C ALA A 142 34.84 -20.44 22.65
N GLY A 143 33.60 -19.99 22.46
CA GLY A 143 33.17 -19.21 21.31
C GLY A 143 33.86 -17.85 21.21
N LEU A 144 34.09 -17.17 22.34
CA LEU A 144 34.84 -15.91 22.37
C LEU A 144 36.32 -16.11 22.01
N ILE A 145 36.96 -17.16 22.53
CA ILE A 145 38.37 -17.48 22.20
C ILE A 145 38.50 -17.86 20.72
N ALA A 146 37.58 -18.67 20.19
CA ALA A 146 37.56 -19.03 18.78
C ALA A 146 37.28 -17.82 17.87
N GLY A 147 36.36 -16.93 18.27
CA GLY A 147 36.04 -15.70 17.54
C GLY A 147 37.19 -14.70 17.49
N ILE A 148 37.91 -14.52 18.60
CA ILE A 148 39.11 -13.65 18.65
C ILE A 148 40.26 -14.26 17.84
N GLY A 149 40.48 -15.58 17.95
CA GLY A 149 41.50 -16.28 17.16
C GLY A 149 41.21 -16.25 15.66
N PHE A 150 39.96 -16.49 15.25
CA PHE A 150 39.54 -16.43 13.85
C PHE A 150 39.53 -15.00 13.30
N GLY A 151 39.09 -14.03 14.10
CA GLY A 151 39.13 -12.61 13.75
C GLY A 151 40.56 -12.08 13.58
N GLY A 152 41.47 -12.43 14.50
CA GLY A 152 42.89 -12.11 14.40
C GLY A 152 43.56 -12.77 13.18
N TYR A 153 43.24 -14.03 12.91
CA TYR A 153 43.74 -14.75 11.73
C TYR A 153 43.23 -14.14 10.41
N ARG A 154 41.97 -13.67 10.37
CA ARG A 154 41.41 -12.98 9.21
C ARG A 154 42.04 -11.59 9.00
N MET A 155 42.51 -10.93 10.06
CA MET A 155 43.19 -9.63 9.98
C MET A 155 44.65 -9.74 9.54
N MET A 156 45.31 -10.88 9.80
CA MET A 156 46.68 -11.16 9.36
C MET A 156 46.78 -11.55 7.87
N ARG A 157 45.64 -11.75 7.18
CA ARG A 157 45.60 -11.85 5.71
C ARG A 157 45.39 -10.46 5.12
N PRO A 158 46.33 -9.91 4.32
CA PRO A 158 46.10 -8.64 3.64
C PRO A 158 44.94 -8.82 2.65
N ASN A 159 43.82 -8.14 2.93
CA ASN A 159 42.71 -8.05 2.00
C ASN A 159 43.11 -7.08 0.88
N VAL A 160 43.21 -7.58 -0.35
CA VAL A 160 43.26 -6.71 -1.54
C VAL A 160 41.97 -5.89 -1.53
N ALA A 161 42.10 -4.58 -1.41
CA ALA A 161 40.98 -3.66 -1.29
C ALA A 161 40.26 -3.51 -2.65
N THR A 162 39.33 -4.43 -2.94
CA THR A 162 38.33 -4.22 -4.00
C THR A 162 37.25 -3.30 -3.43
N HIS A 163 37.41 -2.01 -3.69
CA HIS A 163 36.45 -0.96 -3.37
C HIS A 163 35.23 -1.08 -4.30
N VAL A 164 34.28 -1.94 -3.98
CA VAL A 164 32.94 -1.87 -4.56
C VAL A 164 32.15 -0.86 -3.75
N THR A 165 32.32 0.42 -4.11
CA THR A 165 31.48 1.52 -3.63
C THR A 165 30.11 1.40 -4.29
N ALA A 166 29.09 0.99 -3.53
CA ALA A 166 27.72 0.76 -4.00
C ALA A 166 26.95 2.04 -4.41
N THR A 167 27.60 3.20 -4.51
CA THR A 167 27.01 4.45 -5.02
C THR A 167 27.40 4.74 -6.47
N ALA A 168 28.52 4.23 -6.96
CA ALA A 168 28.91 4.37 -8.37
C ALA A 168 28.00 3.55 -9.31
N SER A 169 27.29 2.55 -8.79
CA SER A 169 26.49 1.64 -9.61
C SER A 169 25.16 2.23 -10.07
N VAL A 170 24.57 3.19 -9.35
CA VAL A 170 23.26 3.76 -9.73
C VAL A 170 23.44 4.90 -10.73
N GLU A 171 24.33 5.86 -10.44
CA GLU A 171 24.61 6.98 -11.35
C GLU A 171 25.17 6.49 -12.68
N GLN A 172 26.07 5.51 -12.67
CA GLN A 172 26.64 4.95 -13.90
C GLN A 172 25.63 4.11 -14.69
N ARG A 173 24.62 3.54 -14.03
CA ARG A 173 23.50 2.86 -14.71
C ARG A 173 22.51 3.85 -15.30
N LEU A 174 22.25 4.95 -14.62
CA LEU A 174 21.42 6.05 -15.15
C LEU A 174 22.09 6.72 -16.35
N ALA A 175 23.40 6.96 -16.29
CA ALA A 175 24.17 7.57 -17.38
C ALA A 175 24.30 6.66 -18.62
N GLN A 176 24.09 5.34 -18.48
CA GLN A 176 24.10 4.38 -19.58
C GLN A 176 22.68 4.05 -20.08
N MET A 177 21.63 4.67 -19.53
CA MET A 177 20.26 4.45 -19.97
C MET A 177 20.02 5.16 -21.31
N PRO A 178 19.58 4.44 -22.37
CA PRO A 178 19.31 5.07 -23.66
C PRO A 178 18.14 6.05 -23.59
N ASP A 179 18.24 7.18 -24.29
CA ASP A 179 17.18 8.20 -24.37
C ASP A 179 15.84 7.62 -24.87
N ALA A 180 15.89 6.61 -25.74
CA ALA A 180 14.70 5.91 -26.23
C ALA A 180 13.93 5.19 -25.12
N THR A 181 14.62 4.67 -24.10
CA THR A 181 13.98 4.00 -22.96
C THR A 181 13.33 5.03 -22.03
N ILE A 182 13.96 6.19 -21.86
CA ILE A 182 13.41 7.31 -21.09
C ILE A 182 12.12 7.80 -21.75
N ASN A 183 12.14 8.03 -23.07
CA ASN A 183 10.97 8.48 -23.82
C ASN A 183 9.84 7.45 -23.84
N HIS A 184 10.17 6.16 -23.94
CA HIS A 184 9.17 5.10 -23.89
C HIS A 184 8.50 5.01 -22.51
N TYR A 185 9.28 5.13 -21.43
CA TYR A 185 8.74 5.16 -20.08
C TYR A 185 7.83 6.38 -19.86
N ILE A 186 8.26 7.55 -20.33
CA ILE A 186 7.47 8.79 -20.33
C ILE A 186 6.13 8.55 -21.05
N GLN A 187 6.14 8.05 -22.28
CA GLN A 187 4.91 7.82 -23.05
C GLN A 187 3.96 6.78 -22.45
N GLN A 188 4.49 5.76 -21.77
CA GLN A 188 3.67 4.72 -21.17
C GLN A 188 3.08 5.10 -19.81
N ASN A 189 3.74 6.01 -19.09
CA ASN A 189 3.41 6.32 -17.69
C ASN A 189 2.92 7.76 -17.47
N ILE A 190 2.83 8.59 -18.52
CA ILE A 190 2.26 9.93 -18.47
C ILE A 190 0.95 9.91 -19.24
N ASP A 191 -0.14 10.30 -18.57
CA ASP A 191 -1.42 10.58 -19.19
C ASP A 191 -1.53 12.08 -19.57
N ASP A 192 -2.60 12.46 -20.28
CA ASP A 192 -2.81 13.84 -20.75
C ASP A 192 -2.84 14.87 -19.60
N PHE A 193 -3.16 14.42 -18.37
CA PHE A 193 -3.19 15.27 -17.18
C PHE A 193 -1.79 15.48 -16.59
N ASP A 194 -0.98 14.43 -16.54
CA ASP A 194 0.41 14.49 -16.09
C ASP A 194 1.29 15.31 -17.05
N GLY A 195 0.97 15.33 -18.35
CA GLY A 195 1.67 16.14 -19.35
C GLY A 195 1.63 17.65 -19.05
N ASP A 196 0.46 18.17 -18.65
CA ASP A 196 0.29 19.59 -18.31
C ASP A 196 0.97 19.96 -16.98
N MET A 197 0.97 19.02 -16.01
CA MET A 197 1.71 19.18 -14.75
C MET A 197 3.22 19.21 -15.00
N ILE A 198 3.77 18.29 -15.79
CA ILE A 198 5.20 18.26 -16.12
C ILE A 198 5.59 19.49 -16.92
N ALA A 199 4.78 19.92 -17.90
CA ALA A 199 5.01 21.16 -18.64
C ALA A 199 5.08 22.37 -17.69
N SER A 200 4.18 22.45 -16.69
CA SER A 200 4.23 23.52 -15.69
C SER A 200 5.48 23.50 -14.79
N VAL A 201 6.02 22.31 -14.49
CA VAL A 201 7.24 22.13 -13.68
C VAL A 201 8.49 22.41 -14.51
N VAL A 202 8.51 22.02 -15.79
CA VAL A 202 9.59 22.33 -16.73
C VAL A 202 9.65 23.84 -16.96
N VAL A 203 8.51 24.49 -17.26
CA VAL A 203 8.41 25.95 -17.43
C VAL A 203 8.83 26.71 -16.17
N LYS A 204 8.55 26.19 -14.97
CA LYS A 204 9.04 26.78 -13.70
C LYS A 204 10.55 26.65 -13.48
N ASN A 205 11.19 25.66 -14.11
CA ASN A 205 12.64 25.44 -14.03
C ASN A 205 13.43 26.06 -15.20
N GLU A 206 12.79 26.78 -16.12
CA GLU A 206 13.42 27.47 -17.27
C GLU A 206 14.33 28.67 -16.92
N THR A 207 14.87 28.76 -15.71
CA THR A 207 16.08 29.60 -15.52
C THR A 207 17.37 28.83 -15.79
N LYS A 208 17.32 27.52 -16.07
CA LYS A 208 18.52 26.71 -16.36
C LYS A 208 18.27 25.59 -17.38
N THR A 209 17.88 25.94 -18.60
CA THR A 209 18.29 25.16 -19.78
C THR A 209 19.46 25.91 -20.45
N PRO A 210 20.57 25.24 -20.77
CA PRO A 210 21.49 25.79 -21.74
C PRO A 210 20.75 25.71 -23.08
N VAL A 211 20.12 26.81 -23.47
CA VAL A 211 19.82 27.05 -24.88
C VAL A 211 21.17 26.95 -25.58
N THR A 212 21.40 25.83 -26.27
CA THR A 212 22.52 25.69 -27.18
C THR A 212 22.29 26.74 -28.26
N LYS A 213 22.93 27.91 -28.10
CA LYS A 213 22.89 29.04 -29.05
C LYS A 213 23.29 28.66 -30.48
N ASP A 214 23.81 27.45 -30.67
CA ASP A 214 24.32 26.96 -31.94
C ASP A 214 23.23 26.40 -32.89
N GLN A 215 21.95 26.36 -32.49
CA GLN A 215 20.87 25.87 -33.37
C GLN A 215 19.83 26.92 -33.79
N LEU A 216 19.99 28.20 -33.44
CA LEU A 216 19.24 29.25 -34.14
C LEU A 216 20.05 29.68 -35.36
N THR A 217 19.70 29.15 -36.51
CA THR A 217 20.35 29.57 -37.75
C THR A 217 19.80 30.94 -38.13
N ASN A 218 20.64 31.87 -38.59
CA ASN A 218 20.19 33.19 -39.06
C ASN A 218 19.03 33.10 -40.08
N LYS A 219 18.95 32.00 -40.82
CA LYS A 219 17.86 31.70 -41.75
C LYS A 219 16.50 31.54 -41.06
N GLU A 220 16.43 30.86 -39.93
CA GLU A 220 15.18 30.62 -39.18
C GLU A 220 14.70 31.90 -38.50
N ILE A 221 15.63 32.75 -38.07
CA ILE A 221 15.33 34.09 -37.55
C ILE A 221 14.70 34.95 -38.65
N ILE A 222 15.27 34.93 -39.85
CA ILE A 222 14.76 35.72 -40.99
C ILE A 222 13.38 35.20 -41.43
N ASP A 223 13.19 33.88 -41.56
CA ASP A 223 11.88 33.30 -41.90
C ASP A 223 10.79 33.74 -40.90
N TYR A 224 11.10 33.73 -39.60
CA TYR A 224 10.17 34.17 -38.58
C TYR A 224 9.86 35.67 -38.65
N LEU A 225 10.86 36.51 -38.92
CA LEU A 225 10.68 37.96 -39.07
C LEU A 225 9.82 38.30 -40.31
N ASP A 226 9.98 37.54 -41.39
CA ASP A 226 9.18 37.69 -42.62
C ASP A 226 7.74 37.22 -42.39
N GLU A 227 7.56 36.07 -41.74
CA GLU A 227 6.24 35.50 -41.43
C GLU A 227 5.44 36.35 -40.43
N THR A 228 6.13 37.02 -39.51
CA THR A 228 5.49 37.92 -38.52
C THR A 228 5.28 39.35 -39.03
N GLY A 229 5.69 39.67 -40.27
CA GLY A 229 5.33 40.90 -40.96
C GLY A 229 6.01 42.18 -40.44
N TRP A 230 7.21 42.08 -39.86
CA TRP A 230 7.90 43.22 -39.23
C TRP A 230 8.58 44.20 -40.22
N GLU A 231 8.54 43.93 -41.53
CA GLU A 231 9.24 44.72 -42.57
C GLU A 231 8.35 45.76 -43.30
N THR A 232 7.19 46.17 -42.75
CA THR A 232 6.42 47.31 -43.32
C THR A 232 6.02 48.37 -42.30
N SER A 233 7.01 49.11 -41.80
CA SER A 233 6.79 50.52 -41.38
C SER A 233 8.10 51.29 -41.23
N LEU A 234 8.65 51.77 -42.35
CA LEU A 234 9.49 52.97 -42.41
C LEU A 234 9.21 53.72 -43.72
#